data_AF-A0A7S1AIH6-F1
#
_entry.id   AF-A0A7S1AIH6-F1
#
_cell.length_a   1.000
_cell.length_b   1.000
_cell.length_c   1.000
_cell.angle_alpha   90.00
_cell.angle_beta   90.00
_cell.angle_gamma   90.00
#
_symmetry.space_group_name_H-M   'P 1'
#
loop_
_entity.id
_entity.type
_entity.pdbx_description
1 polymer ?
#
loop_
_entity_poly.entity_id
_entity_poly.type
_entity_poly.pdbx_seq_one_letter_code
_entity_poly.pdbx_strand_id
1 'polypeptide(L)'
;MKDQNVDIIFSTLPWTLFTLWRCFVGGDCSTLSGQPAFALLTHDKHWIYGLIYGIVLFVMTFGFFNVIVGMWVENTLHAAKMNDVVRHRQRLADKAYLSKKMAELVSLIVDHRALGDTCATKNVDLIISYTSFREIAQDSRVRRLFTELDLPDVDVTDLFDVLNADGRQYLTLKDLVVGLPKLRGTATRTEIVHNGLMLRAMQETLRDM
;
A
#
# COMPACT_ATOMS: atom_id res chain seq x y z
N MET A 1 -14.46 32.63 -54.83
CA MET A 1 -13.23 32.23 -54.12
C MET A 1 -13.42 32.03 -52.61
N LYS A 2 -14.29 32.80 -51.92
CA LYS A 2 -14.54 32.60 -50.47
C LYS A 2 -15.26 31.28 -50.13
N ASP A 3 -16.20 30.83 -50.95
CA ASP A 3 -17.00 29.61 -50.68
C ASP A 3 -16.19 28.31 -50.75
N GLN A 4 -15.17 28.26 -51.61
CA GLN A 4 -14.43 27.02 -51.90
C GLN A 4 -13.69 26.46 -50.67
N ASN A 5 -13.31 27.31 -49.71
CA ASN A 5 -12.59 26.87 -48.51
C ASN A 5 -13.49 26.17 -47.48
N VAL A 6 -14.78 26.49 -47.45
CA VAL A 6 -15.74 25.86 -46.54
C VAL A 6 -16.23 24.54 -47.13
N ASP A 7 -16.45 24.51 -48.44
CA ASP A 7 -16.86 23.29 -49.12
C ASP A 7 -15.82 22.18 -49.01
N ILE A 8 -14.52 22.51 -48.97
CA ILE A 8 -13.43 21.53 -48.80
C ILE A 8 -13.49 20.87 -47.41
N ILE A 9 -13.70 21.62 -46.33
CA ILE A 9 -13.71 21.06 -44.96
C ILE A 9 -14.96 20.21 -44.67
N PHE A 10 -16.02 20.38 -45.46
CA PHE A 10 -17.24 19.56 -45.40
C PHE A 10 -17.41 18.62 -46.60
N SER A 11 -16.36 18.46 -47.43
CA SER A 11 -16.44 17.73 -48.70
C SER A 11 -16.63 16.22 -48.55
N THR A 12 -16.03 15.63 -47.51
CA THR A 12 -16.12 14.19 -47.23
C THR A 12 -16.51 13.95 -45.79
N LEU A 13 -17.11 12.79 -45.52
CA LEU A 13 -17.51 12.40 -44.18
C LEU A 13 -16.32 12.43 -43.17
N PRO A 14 -15.11 11.92 -43.50
CA PRO A 14 -13.95 12.04 -42.61
C PRO A 14 -13.52 13.49 -42.36
N TRP A 15 -13.54 14.36 -43.39
CA TRP A 15 -13.19 15.78 -43.23
C TRP A 15 -14.20 16.53 -42.36
N THR A 16 -15.49 16.23 -42.53
CA THR A 16 -16.55 16.78 -41.69
C THR A 16 -16.40 16.33 -40.24
N LEU A 17 -16.16 15.03 -39.99
CA LEU A 17 -15.93 14.50 -38.64
C LEU A 17 -14.69 15.13 -37.99
N PHE A 18 -13.60 15.27 -38.73
CA PHE A 18 -12.39 15.92 -38.26
C PHE A 18 -12.62 17.40 -37.93
N THR A 19 -13.34 18.12 -38.78
CA THR A 19 -13.70 19.53 -38.55
C THR A 19 -14.59 19.67 -37.31
N LEU A 20 -15.59 18.81 -37.13
CA LEU A 20 -16.44 18.80 -35.92
C LEU A 20 -15.61 18.50 -34.66
N TRP A 21 -14.69 17.55 -34.73
CA TRP A 21 -13.77 17.27 -33.62
C TRP A 21 -12.90 18.49 -33.27
N ARG A 22 -12.33 19.17 -34.27
CA ARG A 22 -11.57 20.41 -34.06
C ARG A 22 -12.44 21.51 -33.41
N CYS A 23 -13.66 21.68 -33.89
CA CYS A 23 -14.56 22.71 -33.37
C CYS A 23 -15.06 22.44 -31.94
N PHE A 24 -15.26 21.18 -31.53
CA PHE A 24 -15.80 20.85 -30.19
C PHE A 24 -14.75 20.43 -29.17
N VAL A 25 -13.69 19.72 -29.59
CA VAL A 25 -12.65 19.19 -28.71
C VAL A 25 -11.38 20.05 -28.79
N GLY A 26 -10.96 20.43 -29.99
CA GLY A 26 -9.78 21.28 -30.20
C GLY A 26 -10.00 22.76 -29.89
N GLY A 27 -11.25 23.23 -29.94
CA GLY A 27 -11.62 24.64 -29.79
C GLY A 27 -11.28 25.51 -31.01
N ASP A 28 -10.73 24.91 -32.07
CA ASP A 28 -10.24 25.61 -33.24
C ASP A 28 -11.15 25.36 -34.46
N CYS A 29 -12.12 26.24 -34.66
CA CYS A 29 -13.07 26.10 -35.75
C CYS A 29 -12.71 26.97 -36.96
N SER A 30 -11.54 26.72 -37.54
CA SER A 30 -10.97 27.49 -38.65
C SER A 30 -10.92 26.70 -39.97
N THR A 31 -11.08 27.41 -41.07
CA THR A 31 -10.86 26.90 -42.43
C THR A 31 -9.36 26.71 -42.70
N LEU A 32 -8.98 26.09 -43.84
CA LEU A 32 -7.57 25.96 -44.25
C LEU A 32 -6.83 27.31 -44.36
N SER A 33 -7.57 28.40 -44.56
CA SER A 33 -7.01 29.76 -44.62
C SER A 33 -7.01 30.48 -43.26
N GLY A 34 -7.31 29.79 -42.16
CA GLY A 34 -7.32 30.35 -40.81
C GLY A 34 -8.54 31.22 -40.49
N GLN A 35 -9.53 31.30 -41.39
CA GLN A 35 -10.75 32.07 -41.15
C GLN A 35 -11.74 31.27 -40.31
N PRO A 36 -12.48 31.89 -39.37
CA PRO A 36 -13.49 31.21 -38.57
C PRO A 36 -14.62 30.66 -39.45
N ALA A 37 -14.76 29.33 -39.49
CA ALA A 37 -15.64 28.63 -40.44
C ALA A 37 -17.13 28.98 -40.24
N PHE A 38 -17.62 28.95 -38.99
CA PHE A 38 -19.02 29.26 -38.71
C PHE A 38 -19.36 30.75 -38.76
N ALA A 39 -18.39 31.65 -38.57
CA ALA A 39 -18.63 33.09 -38.76
C ALA A 39 -18.86 33.42 -40.23
N LEU A 40 -18.12 32.77 -41.14
CA LEU A 40 -18.32 32.88 -42.58
C LEU A 40 -19.69 32.32 -43.00
N LEU A 41 -20.06 31.15 -42.47
CA LEU A 41 -21.38 30.54 -42.71
C LEU A 41 -22.58 31.39 -42.23
N THR A 42 -22.40 32.08 -41.10
CA THR A 42 -23.44 32.93 -40.49
C THR A 42 -23.67 34.19 -41.32
N HIS A 43 -22.61 34.75 -41.90
CA HIS A 43 -22.67 35.95 -42.73
C HIS A 43 -23.32 35.68 -44.10
N ASP A 44 -23.02 34.53 -44.71
CA ASP A 44 -23.37 34.29 -46.12
C ASP A 44 -24.70 33.55 -46.34
N LYS A 45 -25.19 32.78 -45.35
CA LYS A 45 -26.48 32.05 -45.47
C LYS A 45 -27.55 32.52 -44.50
N HIS A 46 -27.42 32.19 -43.22
CA HIS A 46 -28.41 32.51 -42.19
C HIS A 46 -27.79 32.55 -40.80
N TRP A 47 -28.24 33.50 -39.98
CA TRP A 47 -27.79 33.66 -38.59
C TRP A 47 -28.08 32.44 -37.70
N ILE A 48 -29.07 31.63 -38.08
CA ILE A 48 -29.51 30.42 -37.37
C ILE A 48 -28.35 29.43 -37.17
N TYR A 49 -27.45 29.29 -38.15
CA TYR A 49 -26.30 28.39 -38.03
C TYR A 49 -25.35 28.83 -36.91
N GLY A 50 -25.13 30.14 -36.74
CA GLY A 50 -24.36 30.69 -35.63
C GLY A 50 -25.02 30.46 -34.27
N LEU A 51 -26.35 30.60 -34.19
CA LEU A 51 -27.10 30.33 -32.97
C LEU A 51 -26.98 28.86 -32.53
N ILE A 52 -27.22 27.91 -33.45
CA ILE A 52 -27.12 26.48 -33.18
C ILE A 52 -25.69 26.12 -32.76
N TYR A 53 -24.69 26.63 -33.48
CA TYR A 53 -23.28 26.42 -33.13
C TYR A 53 -22.96 26.94 -31.73
N GLY A 54 -23.41 28.14 -31.37
CA GLY A 54 -23.20 28.72 -30.04
C GLY A 54 -23.83 27.89 -28.91
N ILE A 55 -25.04 27.38 -29.12
CA ILE A 55 -25.72 26.51 -28.13
C ILE A 55 -24.97 25.19 -27.97
N VAL A 56 -24.60 24.54 -29.08
CA VAL A 56 -23.87 23.25 -29.02
C VAL A 56 -22.51 23.44 -28.36
N LEU A 57 -21.81 24.54 -28.66
CA LEU A 57 -20.52 24.86 -28.05
C LEU A 57 -20.68 25.08 -26.53
N PHE A 58 -21.69 25.84 -26.11
CA PHE A 58 -21.99 26.05 -24.68
C PHE A 58 -22.24 24.71 -23.96
N VAL A 59 -23.08 23.84 -24.53
CA VAL A 59 -23.40 22.53 -23.95
C VAL A 59 -22.18 21.60 -23.92
N MET A 60 -21.37 21.58 -24.98
CA MET A 60 -20.18 20.73 -25.03
C MET A 60 -19.11 21.18 -24.03
N THR A 61 -18.80 22.48 -23.99
CA THR A 61 -17.75 23.03 -23.12
C THR A 61 -18.15 23.03 -21.65
N PHE A 62 -19.37 23.49 -21.32
CA PHE A 62 -19.80 23.58 -19.92
C PHE A 62 -20.51 22.34 -19.39
N GLY A 63 -21.10 21.52 -20.26
CA GLY A 63 -21.83 20.32 -19.87
C GLY A 63 -21.01 19.06 -20.02
N PHE A 64 -20.78 18.64 -21.27
CA PHE A 64 -20.30 17.29 -21.58
C PHE A 64 -18.93 16.96 -20.99
N PHE A 65 -17.92 17.82 -21.21
CA PHE A 65 -16.58 17.60 -20.66
C PHE A 65 -16.57 17.59 -19.13
N ASN A 66 -17.32 18.50 -18.50
CA ASN A 66 -17.39 18.58 -17.04
C ASN A 66 -18.03 17.34 -16.43
N VAL A 67 -19.04 16.76 -17.08
CA VAL A 67 -19.64 15.49 -16.65
C VAL A 67 -18.67 14.32 -16.83
N ILE A 68 -17.94 14.26 -17.94
CA ILE A 68 -16.91 13.21 -18.15
C ILE A 68 -15.84 13.30 -17.07
N VAL A 69 -15.29 14.49 -16.83
CA VAL A 69 -14.27 14.69 -15.79
C VAL A 69 -14.81 14.28 -14.42
N GLY A 70 -16.06 14.66 -14.10
CA GLY A 70 -16.74 14.24 -12.87
C GLY A 70 -16.78 12.71 -12.72
N MET A 71 -17.17 12.00 -13.77
CA MET A 71 -17.21 10.53 -13.78
C MET A 71 -15.82 9.90 -13.56
N TRP A 72 -14.78 10.46 -14.17
CA TRP A 72 -13.40 9.97 -13.98
C TRP A 72 -12.90 10.19 -12.55
N VAL A 73 -13.23 11.34 -11.96
CA VAL A 73 -12.91 11.63 -10.56
C VAL A 73 -13.64 10.67 -9.63
N GLU A 74 -14.91 10.35 -9.90
CA GLU A 74 -15.66 9.39 -9.09
C GLU A 74 -15.04 7.99 -9.13
N ASN A 75 -14.66 7.50 -10.31
CA ASN A 75 -13.98 6.21 -10.47
C ASN A 75 -12.63 6.16 -9.74
N THR A 76 -11.83 7.23 -9.84
CA THR A 76 -10.53 7.30 -9.15
C THR A 76 -10.71 7.40 -7.64
N LEU A 77 -11.70 8.15 -7.15
CA LEU A 77 -12.03 8.22 -5.73
C LEU A 77 -12.53 6.88 -5.18
N HIS A 78 -13.35 6.15 -5.95
CA HIS A 78 -13.82 4.82 -5.57
C HIS A 78 -12.65 3.82 -5.47
N ALA A 79 -11.73 3.84 -6.44
CA ALA A 79 -10.52 3.02 -6.41
C ALA A 79 -9.61 3.37 -5.21
N ALA A 80 -9.46 4.66 -4.89
CA ALA A 80 -8.71 5.11 -3.73
C ALA A 80 -9.31 4.58 -2.41
N LYS A 81 -10.64 4.66 -2.25
CA LYS A 81 -11.35 4.11 -1.07
C LYS A 81 -11.23 2.59 -0.94
N MET A 82 -11.32 1.86 -2.06
CA MET A 82 -11.15 0.40 -2.05
C MET A 82 -9.76 -0.01 -1.57
N ASN A 83 -8.72 0.78 -1.92
CA ASN A 83 -7.36 0.52 -1.47
C ASN A 83 -7.24 0.55 0.07
N ASP A 84 -7.92 1.49 0.74
CA ASP A 84 -7.92 1.56 2.20
C ASP A 84 -8.58 0.34 2.85
N VAL A 85 -9.70 -0.15 2.29
CA VAL A 85 -10.40 -1.35 2.78
C VAL A 85 -9.54 -2.60 2.59
N VAL A 86 -8.94 -2.76 1.41
CA VAL A 86 -8.04 -3.88 1.11
C VAL A 86 -6.83 -3.85 2.04
N ARG A 87 -6.21 -2.68 2.22
CA ARG A 87 -5.08 -2.48 3.14
C ARG A 87 -5.44 -2.79 4.58
N HIS A 88 -6.65 -2.41 5.02
CA HIS A 88 -7.12 -2.75 6.36
C HIS A 88 -7.31 -4.26 6.53
N ARG A 89 -7.90 -4.94 5.55
CA ARG A 89 -8.06 -6.41 5.55
C ARG A 89 -6.72 -7.13 5.55
N GLN A 90 -5.75 -6.69 4.75
CA GLN A 90 -4.39 -7.24 4.74
C GLN A 90 -3.75 -7.14 6.13
N ARG A 91 -3.84 -5.98 6.79
CA ARG A 91 -3.32 -5.80 8.16
C ARG A 91 -3.99 -6.75 9.17
N LEU A 92 -5.30 -6.97 9.08
CA LEU A 92 -6.00 -7.91 9.95
C LEU A 92 -5.59 -9.36 9.68
N ALA A 93 -5.49 -9.74 8.41
CA ALA A 93 -5.04 -11.06 7.99
C ALA A 93 -3.61 -11.33 8.48
N ASP A 94 -2.70 -10.36 8.35
CA ASP A 94 -1.33 -10.46 8.85
C ASP A 94 -1.28 -10.65 10.37
N LYS A 95 -2.11 -9.92 11.12
CA LYS A 95 -2.20 -10.05 12.59
C LYS A 95 -2.75 -11.42 13.00
N ALA A 96 -3.80 -11.88 12.34
CA ALA A 96 -4.40 -13.18 12.62
C ALA A 96 -3.43 -14.31 12.28
N TYR A 97 -2.80 -14.26 11.11
CA TYR A 97 -1.76 -15.20 10.70
C TYR A 97 -0.61 -15.26 11.72
N LEU A 98 -0.11 -14.08 12.13
CA LEU A 98 0.94 -13.96 13.13
C LEU A 98 0.55 -14.58 14.47
N SER A 99 -0.65 -14.28 14.98
CA SER A 99 -1.13 -14.85 16.24
C SER A 99 -1.23 -16.38 16.20
N LYS A 100 -1.64 -16.94 15.05
CA LYS A 100 -1.72 -18.38 14.85
C LYS A 100 -0.34 -19.03 14.88
N LYS A 101 0.63 -18.44 14.20
CA LYS A 101 2.02 -18.94 14.17
C LYS A 101 2.75 -18.76 15.50
N MET A 102 2.47 -17.68 16.22
CA MET A 102 2.94 -17.52 17.60
C MET A 102 2.36 -18.57 18.54
N ALA A 103 1.06 -18.87 18.44
CA ALA A 103 0.45 -19.94 19.23
C ALA A 103 1.05 -21.31 18.92
N GLU A 104 1.34 -21.59 17.64
CA GLU A 104 2.02 -22.81 17.20
C GLU A 104 3.43 -22.91 17.81
N LEU A 105 4.20 -21.83 17.78
CA LEU A 105 5.53 -21.76 18.40
C LEU A 105 5.46 -22.02 19.91
N VAL A 106 4.52 -21.39 20.62
CA VAL A 106 4.35 -21.58 22.06
C VAL A 106 3.96 -23.01 22.38
N SER A 107 3.10 -23.64 21.58
CA SER A 107 2.72 -25.04 21.77
C SER A 107 3.91 -25.99 21.63
N LEU A 108 4.81 -25.75 20.66
CA LEU A 108 6.03 -26.53 20.50
C LEU A 108 6.98 -26.39 21.68
N ILE A 109 7.13 -25.18 22.22
CA ILE A 109 7.97 -24.92 23.38
C ILE A 109 7.44 -25.67 24.60
N VAL A 110 6.12 -25.68 24.81
CA VAL A 110 5.48 -26.41 25.90
C VAL A 110 5.67 -27.93 25.74
N ASP A 111 5.50 -28.46 24.53
CA ASP A 111 5.72 -29.87 24.23
C ASP A 111 7.18 -30.29 24.48
N HIS A 112 8.15 -29.47 24.08
CA HIS A 112 9.57 -29.73 24.30
C HIS A 112 9.92 -29.77 25.79
N ARG A 113 9.21 -28.98 26.61
CA ARG A 113 9.34 -29.00 28.07
C ARG A 113 8.69 -30.23 28.71
N ALA A 114 7.53 -30.63 28.22
CA ALA A 114 6.80 -31.79 28.76
C ALA A 114 7.58 -33.12 28.58
N LEU A 115 8.48 -33.19 27.60
CA LEU A 115 9.38 -34.33 27.39
C LEU A 115 10.60 -34.34 28.33
N GLY A 116 11.00 -33.18 28.88
CA GLY A 116 12.20 -33.03 29.70
C GLY A 116 11.95 -33.02 31.21
N ASP A 117 10.75 -32.66 31.67
CA ASP A 117 10.41 -32.55 33.09
C ASP A 117 9.15 -33.36 33.43
N THR A 118 9.32 -34.50 34.11
CA THR A 118 8.23 -35.33 34.64
C THR A 118 7.47 -34.68 35.82
N CYS A 119 7.77 -33.42 36.16
CA CYS A 119 7.20 -32.71 37.29
C CYS A 119 7.03 -31.21 36.98
N ALA A 120 6.03 -30.82 36.17
CA ALA A 120 5.64 -29.41 36.10
C ALA A 120 4.13 -29.25 36.26
N THR A 121 3.80 -28.75 37.45
CA THR A 121 2.53 -28.18 37.86
C THR A 121 1.92 -27.26 36.81
N LYS A 122 0.58 -27.33 36.70
CA LYS A 122 -0.29 -26.33 36.06
C LYS A 122 -0.05 -24.94 36.69
N ASN A 123 0.98 -24.22 36.29
CA ASN A 123 1.11 -22.79 36.54
C ASN A 123 1.86 -22.11 35.38
N VAL A 124 1.33 -20.94 35.01
CA VAL A 124 1.26 -20.37 33.66
C VAL A 124 2.53 -19.60 33.25
N ASP A 125 3.55 -19.56 34.10
CA ASP A 125 4.78 -18.80 33.82
C ASP A 125 5.82 -19.69 33.15
N LEU A 126 5.70 -19.78 31.83
CA LEU A 126 6.70 -20.41 30.97
C LEU A 126 7.97 -19.53 30.96
N ILE A 127 8.91 -19.90 31.83
CA ILE A 127 10.24 -19.31 31.96
C ILE A 127 11.22 -20.15 31.16
N ILE A 128 11.95 -19.56 30.21
CA ILE A 128 12.89 -20.25 29.33
C ILE A 128 14.29 -19.71 29.56
N SER A 129 15.19 -20.54 30.08
CA SER A 129 16.60 -20.19 30.23
C SER A 129 17.31 -20.17 28.87
N TYR A 130 18.44 -19.46 28.80
CA TYR A 130 19.26 -19.38 27.58
C TYR A 130 19.63 -20.75 26.97
N THR A 131 20.03 -21.70 27.81
CA THR A 131 20.40 -23.06 27.37
C THR A 131 19.21 -23.81 26.76
N SER A 132 18.06 -23.78 27.42
CA SER A 132 16.82 -24.38 26.91
C SER A 132 16.33 -23.70 25.63
N PHE A 133 16.44 -22.37 25.53
CA PHE A 133 16.08 -21.63 24.32
C PHE A 133 16.96 -22.04 23.14
N ARG A 134 18.27 -22.25 23.37
CA ARG A 134 19.22 -22.73 22.36
C ARG A 134 18.88 -24.13 21.86
N GLU A 135 18.53 -25.05 22.76
CA GLU A 135 18.12 -26.41 22.41
C GLU A 135 16.82 -26.41 21.60
N ILE A 136 15.83 -25.63 22.03
CA ILE A 136 14.54 -25.48 21.33
C ILE A 136 14.75 -24.86 19.94
N ALA A 137 15.62 -23.86 19.81
CA ALA A 137 15.91 -23.22 18.53
C ALA A 137 16.65 -24.13 17.54
N GLN A 138 17.28 -25.21 18.00
CA GLN A 138 17.87 -26.24 17.14
C GLN A 138 16.83 -27.20 16.57
N ASP A 139 15.61 -27.26 17.12
CA ASP A 139 14.53 -28.07 16.56
C ASP A 139 14.15 -27.55 15.15
N SER A 140 14.22 -28.47 14.18
CA SER A 140 13.81 -28.23 12.79
C SER A 140 12.40 -27.64 12.66
N ARG A 141 11.46 -27.97 13.57
CA ARG A 141 10.08 -27.46 13.57
C ARG A 141 10.04 -25.99 14.00
N VAL A 142 10.80 -25.63 15.03
CA VAL A 142 10.91 -24.25 15.52
C VAL A 142 11.61 -23.38 14.48
N ARG A 143 12.66 -23.90 13.84
CA ARG A 143 13.38 -23.19 12.78
C ARG A 143 12.50 -22.90 11.56
N ARG A 144 11.63 -23.84 11.18
CA ARG A 144 10.61 -23.61 10.13
C ARG A 144 9.64 -22.50 10.52
N LEU A 145 9.15 -22.50 11.76
CA LEU A 145 8.27 -21.42 12.24
C LEU A 145 8.98 -20.07 12.29
N PHE A 146 10.26 -20.02 12.66
CA PHE A 146 11.03 -18.78 12.56
C PHE A 146 11.12 -18.30 11.12
N THR A 147 11.37 -19.17 10.14
CA THR A 147 11.30 -18.81 8.72
C THR A 147 9.92 -18.29 8.31
N GLU A 148 8.83 -18.94 8.73
CA GLU A 148 7.45 -18.49 8.47
C GLU A 148 7.06 -17.18 9.18
N LEU A 149 7.75 -16.86 10.28
CA LEU A 149 7.65 -15.59 11.02
C LEU A 149 8.62 -14.52 10.46
N ASP A 150 9.18 -14.73 9.27
CA ASP A 150 10.17 -13.91 8.58
C ASP A 150 11.51 -13.77 9.32
N LEU A 151 11.90 -14.70 10.18
CA LEU A 151 13.16 -14.72 10.95
C LEU A 151 14.15 -15.82 10.46
N PRO A 152 14.60 -15.83 9.20
CA PRO A 152 15.38 -16.96 8.66
C PRO A 152 16.84 -17.06 9.15
N ASP A 153 17.48 -15.94 9.52
CA ASP A 153 18.95 -15.88 9.72
C ASP A 153 19.39 -15.23 11.05
N VAL A 154 18.52 -15.21 12.06
CA VAL A 154 18.89 -14.58 13.35
C VAL A 154 19.70 -15.56 14.19
N ASP A 155 20.87 -15.12 14.67
CA ASP A 155 21.60 -15.87 15.68
C ASP A 155 20.74 -15.99 16.94
N VAL A 156 20.63 -17.21 17.46
CA VAL A 156 19.77 -17.51 18.62
C VAL A 156 20.25 -16.73 19.84
N THR A 157 21.56 -16.47 19.93
CA THR A 157 22.16 -15.66 20.98
C THR A 157 21.70 -14.21 20.91
N ASP A 158 21.83 -13.57 19.74
CA ASP A 158 21.37 -12.20 19.53
C ASP A 158 19.86 -12.08 19.73
N LEU A 159 19.10 -13.08 19.27
CA LEU A 159 17.65 -13.12 19.46
C LEU A 159 17.26 -13.16 20.95
N PHE A 160 17.99 -13.94 21.75
CA PHE A 160 17.75 -14.02 23.19
C PHE A 160 18.03 -12.68 23.87
N ASP A 161 19.15 -12.04 23.56
CA ASP A 161 19.57 -10.78 24.19
C ASP A 161 18.63 -9.61 23.88
N VAL A 162 18.07 -9.61 22.67
CA VAL A 162 17.12 -8.59 22.19
C VAL A 162 15.73 -8.82 22.78
N LEU A 163 15.27 -10.06 22.87
CA LEU A 163 14.00 -10.40 23.51
C LEU A 163 14.05 -10.16 25.02
N ASN A 164 15.20 -10.38 25.63
CA ASN A 164 15.45 -10.17 27.04
C ASN A 164 15.73 -8.69 27.33
N ALA A 165 14.73 -7.83 27.11
CA ALA A 165 14.82 -6.38 27.34
C ALA A 165 15.37 -6.03 28.74
N ASP A 166 15.01 -6.83 29.75
CA ASP A 166 15.23 -6.60 31.17
C ASP A 166 16.58 -7.12 31.70
N GLY A 167 17.41 -7.77 30.87
CA GLY A 167 18.72 -8.30 31.29
C GLY A 167 18.65 -9.50 32.24
N ARG A 168 17.54 -10.24 32.25
CA ARG A 168 17.35 -11.44 33.08
C ARG A 168 18.06 -12.65 32.46
N GLN A 169 18.37 -13.68 33.23
CA GLN A 169 18.95 -14.91 32.65
C GLN A 169 17.90 -15.83 31.97
N TYR A 170 16.67 -15.35 31.82
CA TYR A 170 15.54 -16.12 31.30
C TYR A 170 14.57 -15.24 30.51
N LEU A 171 13.84 -15.85 29.58
CA LEU A 171 12.74 -15.26 28.84
C LEU A 171 11.40 -15.74 29.39
N THR A 172 10.44 -14.84 29.49
CA THR A 172 9.05 -15.19 29.81
C THR A 172 8.26 -15.36 28.51
N LEU A 173 7.15 -16.11 28.55
CA LEU A 173 6.20 -16.19 27.43
C LEU A 173 5.77 -14.81 26.89
N LYS A 174 5.58 -13.83 27.80
CA LYS A 174 5.26 -12.45 27.44
C LYS A 174 6.35 -11.82 26.57
N ASP A 175 7.61 -12.08 26.88
CA ASP A 175 8.76 -11.52 26.16
C ASP A 175 8.81 -12.07 24.73
N LEU A 176 8.46 -13.35 24.54
CA LEU A 176 8.35 -13.98 23.22
C LEU A 176 7.17 -13.44 22.41
N VAL A 177 5.96 -13.44 22.99
CA VAL A 177 4.72 -13.04 22.29
C VAL A 177 4.73 -11.56 21.94
N VAL A 178 5.34 -10.70 22.77
CA VAL A 178 5.43 -9.26 22.54
C VAL A 178 6.68 -8.89 21.74
N GLY A 179 7.80 -9.58 21.97
CA GLY A 179 9.10 -9.26 21.39
C GLY A 179 9.25 -9.75 19.95
N LEU A 180 8.89 -11.00 19.65
CA LEU A 180 9.08 -11.56 18.31
C LEU A 180 8.33 -10.79 17.19
N PRO A 181 7.08 -10.33 17.37
CA PRO A 181 6.40 -9.49 16.38
C PRO A 181 7.14 -8.19 16.05
N LYS A 182 7.83 -7.60 17.03
CA LYS A 182 8.58 -6.34 16.87
C LYS A 182 9.87 -6.54 16.09
N LEU A 183 10.41 -7.75 16.11
CA LEU A 183 11.60 -8.15 15.36
C LEU A 183 11.26 -8.58 13.94
N ARG A 184 10.02 -8.43 13.45
CA ARG A 184 9.67 -8.74 12.06
C ARG A 184 10.13 -7.63 11.10
N GLY A 185 10.78 -8.01 10.00
CA GLY A 185 11.26 -7.09 8.95
C GLY A 185 12.77 -6.81 9.01
N THR A 186 13.40 -6.63 7.85
CA THR A 186 14.86 -6.52 7.70
C THR A 186 15.43 -5.21 8.23
N ALA A 187 14.70 -4.09 8.12
CA ALA A 187 15.16 -2.76 8.53
C ALA A 187 15.08 -2.52 10.05
N THR A 188 14.06 -3.06 10.73
CA THR A 188 13.84 -2.81 12.17
C THR A 188 14.77 -3.61 13.07
N ARG A 189 15.34 -4.72 12.58
CA ARG A 189 16.18 -5.64 13.39
C ARG A 189 17.47 -4.98 13.81
N THR A 190 18.32 -4.63 12.85
CA THR A 190 19.66 -4.11 13.13
C THR A 190 19.62 -2.80 13.91
N GLU A 191 18.66 -1.92 13.62
CA GLU A 191 18.50 -0.64 14.32
C GLU A 191 17.98 -0.80 15.75
N ILE A 192 16.99 -1.68 15.99
CA ILE A 192 16.49 -1.94 17.36
C ILE A 192 17.56 -2.62 18.21
N VAL A 193 18.29 -3.60 17.66
CA VAL A 193 19.37 -4.27 18.39
C VAL A 193 20.47 -3.27 18.74
N HIS A 194 20.93 -2.47 17.77
CA HIS A 194 22.05 -1.55 17.98
C HIS A 194 21.68 -0.42 18.97
N ASN A 195 20.50 0.19 18.82
CA ASN A 195 20.04 1.23 19.74
C ASN A 195 19.74 0.66 21.14
N GLY A 196 19.22 -0.58 21.21
CA GLY A 196 18.96 -1.28 22.47
C GLY A 196 20.24 -1.57 23.25
N LEU A 197 21.27 -2.11 22.60
CA LEU A 197 22.58 -2.32 23.23
C LEU A 197 23.23 -1.00 23.67
N MET A 198 23.17 0.03 22.83
CA MET A 198 23.74 1.34 23.15
C MET A 198 23.05 1.99 24.36
N LEU A 199 21.72 1.89 24.45
CA LEU A 199 20.97 2.36 25.62
C LEU A 199 21.31 1.59 26.90
N ARG A 200 21.52 0.27 26.82
CA ARG A 200 21.95 -0.53 27.97
C ARG A 200 23.35 -0.15 28.45
N ALA A 201 24.29 0.01 27.53
CA ALA A 201 25.63 0.47 27.86
C ALA A 201 25.57 1.85 28.57
N MET A 202 24.71 2.76 28.10
CA MET A 202 24.47 4.03 28.78
C MET A 202 23.83 3.87 30.15
N GLN A 203 22.84 2.98 30.31
CA GLN A 203 22.17 2.73 31.60
C GLN A 203 23.10 2.08 32.63
N GLU A 204 23.96 1.15 32.22
CA GLU A 204 24.98 0.56 33.11
C GLU A 204 25.98 1.62 33.56
N THR A 205 26.46 2.45 32.63
CA THR A 205 27.38 3.56 32.96
C THR A 205 26.76 4.56 33.93
N LEU A 206 25.46 4.82 33.83
CA LEU A 206 24.73 5.70 34.76
C LEU A 206 24.42 5.04 36.11
N ARG A 207 24.37 3.71 36.16
CA ARG A 207 24.11 2.95 37.39
C ARG A 207 25.38 2.75 38.22
N ASP A 208 26.54 2.74 37.57
CA ASP A 208 27.86 2.66 38.21
C ASP A 208 28.40 4.02 38.67
N MET A 209 27.68 5.11 38.39
CA MET A 209 27.99 6.49 38.79
C MET A 209 27.20 6.90 40.03
#